data_AF-A0A3C0APS6-F1
#
_entry.id   AF-A0A3C0APS6-F1
#
_cell.length_a   1.000
_cell.length_b   1.000
_cell.length_c   1.000
_cell.angle_alpha   90.00
_cell.angle_beta   90.00
_cell.angle_gamma   90.00
#
_symmetry.space_group_name_H-M   'P 1'
#
loop_
_entity.id
_entity.type
_entity.pdbx_description
1 polymer ?
#
loop_
_entity_poly.entity_id
_entity_poly.type
_entity_poly.pdbx_seq_one_letter_code
_entity_poly.pdbx_strand_id
1 'polypeptide(L)'
;LDLTRLPPTLAELDTFLNDHSPQAYEKLVDRLLNSPHYGEHRARYWLDAARYADTSGYFTDEAWEMWHWRDWVINAFNQNMPFDQFTVEQLAGDLLPEPTQNQLIATGFHRNHMTTLETGIIDEEYRVEYIVDRIDTTSTVWMGLTVGCARCHDHKYDPLSQKEFYQLFAFFNNTPETGNTGTVGNAKPILKIPSQEYLAREQQLKDELATLEKQHQQREAQLKAQLKQWEQSVLDELSPPTSDQLVIHEPLDEITSSKSLTPAGSVEITPGFVVSAAKFDGTALLESNTPFRFTRDKPFTLAAWINPASSGPVCLFSQNDNTNHLRGFDIMIRKGKLSVHLIH
;
A
#
# COMPACT_ATOMS: atom_id res chain seq x y z
N LEU A 1 46.11 9.29 17.49
CA LEU A 1 45.34 9.78 16.34
C LEU A 1 45.11 8.67 15.30
N ASP A 2 46.07 7.79 15.04
CA ASP A 2 45.94 6.81 13.95
C ASP A 2 44.84 5.75 14.13
N LEU A 3 44.47 5.40 15.37
CA LEU A 3 43.44 4.38 15.63
C LEU A 3 42.02 4.95 15.69
N THR A 4 41.84 6.10 16.35
CA THR A 4 40.51 6.67 16.64
C THR A 4 40.27 8.04 16.00
N ARG A 5 41.30 8.65 15.41
CA ARG A 5 41.32 10.04 14.90
C ARG A 5 41.01 11.14 15.92
N LEU A 6 40.91 10.80 17.20
CA LEU A 6 40.68 11.74 18.28
C LEU A 6 41.96 12.00 19.09
N PRO A 7 42.21 13.25 19.52
CA PRO A 7 43.25 13.51 20.50
C PRO A 7 42.89 12.85 21.84
N PRO A 8 43.87 12.34 22.61
CA PRO A 8 43.60 11.77 23.92
C PRO A 8 43.11 12.87 24.88
N THR A 9 42.21 12.51 25.80
CA THR A 9 41.84 13.36 26.93
C THR A 9 42.98 13.43 27.96
N LEU A 10 42.95 14.44 28.84
CA LEU A 10 43.95 14.57 29.91
C LEU A 10 43.97 13.33 30.83
N ALA A 11 42.80 12.80 31.18
CA ALA A 11 42.70 11.60 32.02
C ALA A 11 43.32 10.36 31.35
N GLU A 12 43.14 10.20 30.04
CA GLU A 12 43.73 9.10 29.29
C GLU A 12 45.26 9.23 29.16
N LEU A 13 45.75 10.46 29.02
CA LEU A 13 47.18 10.77 29.02
C LEU A 13 47.80 10.45 30.38
N ASP A 14 47.20 10.93 31.46
CA ASP A 14 47.66 10.66 32.83
C ASP A 14 47.65 9.16 33.15
N THR A 15 46.63 8.43 32.69
CA THR A 15 46.56 6.97 32.85
C THR A 15 47.75 6.28 32.20
N PHE A 16 48.12 6.70 30.99
CA PHE A 16 49.26 6.11 30.27
C PHE A 16 50.61 6.51 30.88
N LEU A 17 50.81 7.79 31.22
CA LEU A 17 52.08 8.29 31.77
C LEU A 17 52.40 7.71 33.15
N ASN A 18 51.37 7.36 33.93
CA ASN A 18 51.52 6.76 35.25
C ASN A 18 51.59 5.22 35.22
N ASP A 19 51.35 4.56 34.07
CA ASP A 19 51.52 3.11 33.95
C ASP A 19 53.00 2.77 33.65
N HIS A 20 53.72 2.31 34.68
CA HIS A 20 55.11 1.88 34.58
C HIS A 20 55.27 0.38 34.30
N SER A 21 54.18 -0.34 34.01
CA SER A 21 54.26 -1.75 33.66
C SER A 21 54.91 -1.95 32.29
N PRO A 22 55.57 -3.10 32.04
CA PRO A 22 56.14 -3.40 30.72
C PRO A 22 55.10 -3.53 29.61
N GLN A 23 53.79 -3.49 29.94
CA GLN A 23 52.67 -3.61 29.01
C GLN A 23 51.88 -2.30 28.83
N ALA A 24 52.41 -1.16 29.30
CA ALA A 24 51.68 0.11 29.27
C ALA A 24 51.26 0.52 27.84
N TYR A 25 52.11 0.25 26.85
CA TYR A 25 51.82 0.52 25.44
C TYR A 25 50.73 -0.41 24.90
N GLU A 26 50.84 -1.71 25.14
CA GLU A 26 49.89 -2.72 24.70
C GLU A 26 48.50 -2.44 25.28
N LYS A 27 48.41 -2.12 26.57
CA LYS A 27 47.15 -1.72 27.22
C LYS A 27 46.54 -0.48 26.59
N LEU A 28 47.35 0.51 26.21
CA LEU A 28 46.87 1.71 25.51
C LEU A 28 46.32 1.34 24.14
N VAL A 29 47.05 0.52 23.37
CA VAL A 29 46.61 0.04 22.05
C VAL A 29 45.30 -0.73 22.17
N ASP A 30 45.21 -1.69 23.09
CA ASP A 30 44.00 -2.47 23.34
C ASP A 30 42.81 -1.57 23.70
N ARG A 31 43.03 -0.56 24.54
CA ARG A 31 41.98 0.40 24.91
C ARG A 31 41.50 1.23 23.72
N LEU A 32 42.41 1.63 22.83
CA LEU A 32 42.07 2.38 21.63
C LEU A 32 41.37 1.51 20.58
N LEU A 33 41.79 0.26 20.41
CA LEU A 33 41.13 -0.70 19.51
C LEU A 33 39.73 -1.08 20.00
N ASN A 34 39.53 -1.16 21.31
CA ASN A 34 38.21 -1.41 21.92
C ASN A 34 37.31 -0.15 21.99
N SER A 35 37.78 1.01 21.53
CA SER A 35 36.98 2.23 21.48
C SER A 35 35.98 2.17 20.32
N PRO A 36 34.72 2.61 20.49
CA PRO A 36 33.77 2.69 19.36
C PRO A 36 34.27 3.59 18.21
N HIS A 37 35.13 4.57 18.53
CA HIS A 37 35.74 5.48 17.56
C HIS A 37 36.76 4.78 16.64
N TYR A 38 37.25 3.59 17.00
CA TYR A 38 38.09 2.79 16.10
C TYR A 38 37.31 2.39 14.85
N GLY A 39 36.14 1.79 15.01
CA GLY A 39 35.27 1.39 13.90
C GLY A 39 34.84 2.59 13.05
N GLU A 40 34.47 3.72 13.68
CA GLU A 40 34.16 4.96 12.96
C GLU A 40 35.34 5.43 12.10
N HIS A 41 36.55 5.41 12.66
CA HIS A 41 37.75 5.84 11.94
C HIS A 41 38.11 4.88 10.80
N ARG A 42 38.03 3.57 11.02
CA ARG A 42 38.38 2.55 10.02
C ARG A 42 37.35 2.47 8.90
N ALA A 43 36.07 2.53 9.26
CA ALA A 43 34.96 2.45 8.32
C ALA A 43 35.07 3.50 7.24
N ARG A 44 35.50 4.75 7.52
CA ARG A 44 35.59 5.81 6.51
C ARG A 44 36.32 5.39 5.22
N TYR A 45 37.41 4.61 5.33
CA TYR A 45 38.17 4.15 4.17
C TYR A 45 37.40 3.10 3.38
N TRP A 46 36.62 2.28 4.09
CA TRP A 46 35.72 1.31 3.50
C TRP A 46 34.54 1.99 2.81
N LEU A 47 33.95 3.00 3.45
CA LEU A 47 32.86 3.80 2.92
C LEU A 47 33.27 4.47 1.60
N ASP A 48 34.48 5.05 1.55
CA ASP A 48 35.05 5.63 0.33
C ASP A 48 35.18 4.57 -0.78
N ALA A 49 35.74 3.39 -0.47
CA ALA A 49 35.90 2.29 -1.42
C ALA A 49 34.57 1.73 -1.93
N ALA A 50 33.54 1.73 -1.09
CA ALA A 50 32.20 1.24 -1.42
C ALA A 50 31.30 2.30 -2.08
N ARG A 51 31.80 3.53 -2.27
CA ARG A 51 31.09 4.70 -2.83
C ARG A 51 29.89 5.14 -1.99
N TYR A 52 30.00 5.01 -0.67
CA TYR A 52 28.95 5.51 0.23
C TYR A 52 28.80 7.03 0.06
N ALA A 53 27.55 7.46 -0.07
CA ALA A 53 27.15 8.86 -0.06
C ALA A 53 25.82 8.99 0.69
N ASP A 54 25.51 10.18 1.19
CA ASP A 54 24.19 10.48 1.77
C ASP A 54 23.17 10.93 0.71
N THR A 55 23.60 11.00 -0.57
CA THR A 55 22.77 11.34 -1.73
C THR A 55 22.97 10.36 -2.87
N SER A 56 21.99 10.32 -3.78
CA SER A 56 21.91 9.41 -4.93
C SER A 56 22.82 9.82 -6.10
N GLY A 57 23.34 11.05 -6.12
CA GLY A 57 24.19 11.55 -7.20
C GLY A 57 23.43 12.00 -8.47
N TYR A 58 24.15 12.05 -9.58
CA TYR A 58 23.69 12.56 -10.88
C TYR A 58 23.12 13.99 -10.77
N PHE A 59 22.21 14.35 -11.66
CA PHE A 59 21.70 15.72 -11.80
C PHE A 59 20.84 16.15 -10.61
N THR A 60 19.93 15.29 -10.15
CA THR A 60 18.97 15.64 -9.09
C THR A 60 19.59 15.55 -7.69
N ASP A 61 20.57 14.66 -7.50
CA ASP A 61 21.33 14.47 -6.26
C ASP A 61 20.45 14.42 -4.99
N GLU A 62 19.39 13.60 -5.05
CA GLU A 62 18.41 13.48 -3.97
C GLU A 62 18.99 12.73 -2.78
N ALA A 63 18.55 13.10 -1.58
CA ALA A 63 18.86 12.35 -0.37
C ALA A 63 18.28 10.93 -0.42
N TRP A 64 19.02 9.97 0.12
CA TRP A 64 18.59 8.58 0.28
C TRP A 64 19.04 8.03 1.63
N GLU A 65 18.49 6.89 2.05
CA GLU A 65 18.75 6.30 3.35
C GLU A 65 19.70 5.10 3.22
N MET A 66 21.01 5.35 3.36
CA MET A 66 22.04 4.30 3.37
C MET A 66 22.80 4.19 4.70
N TRP A 67 22.45 5.03 5.68
CA TRP A 67 23.15 5.10 6.97
C TRP A 67 23.11 3.79 7.78
N HIS A 68 22.08 2.95 7.61
CA HIS A 68 22.04 1.63 8.24
C HIS A 68 23.18 0.71 7.74
N TRP A 69 23.50 0.79 6.45
CA TRP A 69 24.64 0.05 5.89
C TRP A 69 25.97 0.62 6.40
N ARG A 70 26.10 1.94 6.49
CA ARG A 70 27.27 2.60 7.09
C ARG A 70 27.49 2.14 8.53
N ASP A 71 26.44 2.14 9.34
CA ASP A 71 26.51 1.74 10.74
C ASP A 71 26.80 0.24 10.87
N TRP A 72 26.30 -0.59 9.95
CA TRP A 72 26.69 -2.00 9.87
C TRP A 72 28.21 -2.15 9.63
N VAL A 73 28.80 -1.38 8.71
CA VAL A 73 30.26 -1.39 8.46
C VAL A 73 31.03 -0.96 9.70
N ILE A 74 30.62 0.12 10.36
CA ILE A 74 31.25 0.61 11.61
C ILE A 74 31.23 -0.49 12.68
N ASN A 75 30.07 -1.13 12.84
CA ASN A 75 29.90 -2.21 13.81
C ASN A 75 30.72 -3.46 13.46
N ALA A 76 30.84 -3.81 12.17
CA ALA A 76 31.68 -4.93 11.73
C ALA A 76 33.15 -4.72 12.11
N PHE A 77 33.68 -3.49 11.95
CA PHE A 77 35.03 -3.16 12.42
C PHE A 77 35.15 -3.20 13.94
N ASN A 78 34.20 -2.63 14.67
CA ASN A 78 34.22 -2.61 16.15
C ASN A 78 34.10 -4.02 16.76
N GLN A 79 33.40 -4.94 16.09
CA GLN A 79 33.26 -6.33 16.51
C GLN A 79 34.44 -7.21 16.06
N ASN A 80 35.42 -6.64 15.35
CA ASN A 80 36.53 -7.37 14.73
C ASN A 80 36.01 -8.54 13.89
N MET A 81 34.99 -8.28 13.06
CA MET A 81 34.37 -9.29 12.20
C MET A 81 35.43 -9.93 11.29
N PRO A 82 35.49 -11.28 11.21
CA PRO A 82 36.36 -11.96 10.27
C PRO A 82 36.14 -11.49 8.82
N PHE A 83 37.23 -11.30 8.09
CA PHE A 83 37.18 -10.71 6.75
C PHE A 83 36.41 -11.57 5.74
N ASP A 84 36.46 -12.89 5.88
CA ASP A 84 35.68 -13.85 5.09
C ASP A 84 34.18 -13.66 5.32
N GLN A 85 33.74 -13.52 6.58
CA GLN A 85 32.34 -13.20 6.90
C GLN A 85 31.95 -11.82 6.35
N PHE A 86 32.77 -10.80 6.59
CA PHE A 86 32.55 -9.43 6.08
C PHE A 86 32.40 -9.38 4.55
N THR A 87 33.16 -10.23 3.85
CA THR A 87 33.08 -10.38 2.39
C THR A 87 31.79 -11.05 1.97
N VAL A 88 31.44 -12.19 2.58
CA VAL A 88 30.23 -12.95 2.23
C VAL A 88 28.96 -12.14 2.48
N GLU A 89 28.86 -11.49 3.64
CA GLU A 89 27.66 -10.71 4.00
C GLU A 89 27.44 -9.51 3.06
N GLN A 90 28.51 -8.87 2.58
CA GLN A 90 28.36 -7.74 1.63
C GLN A 90 28.11 -8.16 0.19
N LEU A 91 28.66 -9.30 -0.25
CA LEU A 91 28.51 -9.76 -1.63
C LEU A 91 27.27 -10.62 -1.87
N ALA A 92 26.80 -11.32 -0.84
CA ALA A 92 25.77 -12.34 -0.98
C ALA A 92 24.98 -12.57 0.32
N GLY A 93 24.89 -11.57 1.20
CA GLY A 93 24.18 -11.70 2.47
C GLY A 93 22.69 -12.00 2.29
N ASP A 94 22.07 -11.51 1.22
CA ASP A 94 20.69 -11.80 0.82
C ASP A 94 20.48 -13.21 0.26
N LEU A 95 21.55 -13.87 -0.18
CA LEU A 95 21.54 -15.24 -0.70
C LEU A 95 21.82 -16.29 0.38
N LEU A 96 22.12 -15.88 1.61
CA LEU A 96 22.30 -16.80 2.73
C LEU A 96 20.97 -17.48 3.11
N PRO A 97 20.98 -18.72 3.60
CA PRO A 97 19.78 -19.36 4.14
C PRO A 97 19.22 -18.55 5.32
N GLU A 98 17.94 -18.18 5.25
CA GLU A 98 17.25 -17.40 6.29
C GLU A 98 18.05 -16.16 6.74
N PRO A 99 18.32 -15.22 5.81
CA PRO A 99 19.25 -14.14 6.05
C PRO A 99 18.73 -13.22 7.16
N THR A 100 19.62 -12.89 8.10
CA THR A 100 19.30 -11.93 9.16
C THR A 100 19.12 -10.53 8.56
N GLN A 101 18.44 -9.65 9.28
CA GLN A 101 18.31 -8.25 8.87
C GLN A 101 19.67 -7.57 8.63
N ASN A 102 20.69 -7.88 9.45
CA ASN A 102 22.03 -7.34 9.28
C ASN A 102 22.70 -7.84 7.98
N GLN A 103 22.49 -9.09 7.59
CA GLN A 103 23.02 -9.65 6.34
C GLN A 103 22.33 -9.06 5.11
N LEU A 104 21.02 -8.79 5.21
CA LEU A 104 20.28 -8.05 4.18
C LEU A 104 20.79 -6.62 4.06
N ILE A 105 21.03 -5.94 5.19
CA ILE A 105 21.63 -4.61 5.22
C ILE A 105 23.01 -4.64 4.56
N ALA A 106 23.89 -5.57 4.95
CA ALA A 106 25.26 -5.70 4.46
C ALA A 106 25.35 -5.78 2.93
N THR A 107 24.42 -6.52 2.31
CA THR A 107 24.32 -6.66 0.85
C THR A 107 24.09 -5.32 0.13
N GLY A 108 23.70 -4.27 0.87
CA GLY A 108 23.64 -2.89 0.40
C GLY A 108 24.93 -2.34 -0.21
N PHE A 109 26.08 -3.02 -0.07
CA PHE A 109 27.32 -2.70 -0.80
C PHE A 109 27.09 -2.55 -2.31
N HIS A 110 26.29 -3.44 -2.90
CA HIS A 110 25.95 -3.40 -4.32
C HIS A 110 24.92 -2.32 -4.70
N ARG A 111 24.39 -1.57 -3.73
CA ARG A 111 23.37 -0.52 -3.90
C ARG A 111 23.87 0.88 -3.57
N ASN A 112 25.13 1.04 -3.20
CA ASN A 112 25.78 2.34 -2.99
C ASN A 112 26.09 3.08 -4.31
N HIS A 113 25.82 2.47 -5.48
CA HIS A 113 26.05 3.15 -6.75
C HIS A 113 25.07 4.30 -6.96
N MET A 114 25.52 5.31 -7.72
CA MET A 114 24.67 6.45 -8.04
C MET A 114 23.39 6.00 -8.78
N THR A 115 22.29 6.71 -8.56
CA THR A 115 21.00 6.47 -9.22
C THR A 115 20.37 7.78 -9.66
N THR A 116 19.44 7.75 -10.62
CA THR A 116 18.82 8.98 -11.14
C THR A 116 17.31 8.84 -11.27
N LEU A 117 16.61 9.95 -11.06
CA LEU A 117 15.18 10.12 -11.37
C LEU A 117 14.96 11.17 -12.47
N GLU A 118 16.01 11.56 -13.17
CA GLU A 118 15.97 12.62 -14.18
C GLU A 118 15.03 12.25 -15.34
N THR A 119 14.14 13.17 -15.68
CA THR A 119 13.25 13.02 -16.82
C THR A 119 14.02 13.15 -18.12
N GLY A 120 13.84 12.21 -19.06
CA GLY A 120 14.45 12.26 -20.38
C GLY A 120 15.70 11.40 -20.55
N ILE A 121 16.13 10.70 -19.50
CA ILE A 121 17.15 9.66 -19.60
C ILE A 121 16.64 8.46 -20.40
N ILE A 122 17.58 7.64 -20.89
CA ILE A 122 17.28 6.32 -21.44
C ILE A 122 17.39 5.32 -20.28
N ASP A 123 16.25 4.81 -19.81
CA ASP A 123 16.19 3.90 -18.65
C ASP A 123 17.15 2.70 -18.78
N GLU A 124 17.24 2.11 -19.96
CA GLU A 124 18.09 0.95 -20.18
C GLU A 124 19.59 1.30 -20.14
N GLU A 125 19.98 2.50 -20.56
CA GLU A 125 21.36 2.96 -20.51
C GLU A 125 21.84 3.04 -19.06
N TYR A 126 21.09 3.72 -18.20
CA TYR A 126 21.44 3.85 -16.79
C TYR A 126 21.39 2.52 -16.04
N ARG A 127 20.39 1.68 -16.33
CA ARG A 127 20.33 0.32 -15.76
C ARG A 127 21.58 -0.50 -16.10
N VAL A 128 22.09 -0.37 -17.32
CA VAL A 128 23.34 -1.00 -17.76
C VAL A 128 24.54 -0.39 -17.03
N GLU A 129 24.61 0.94 -16.91
CA GLU A 129 25.70 1.60 -16.17
C GLU A 129 25.74 1.17 -14.70
N TYR A 130 24.59 0.99 -14.04
CA TYR A 130 24.54 0.51 -12.65
C TYR A 130 25.15 -0.88 -12.49
N ILE A 131 24.93 -1.77 -13.46
CA ILE A 131 25.54 -3.10 -13.45
C ILE A 131 27.04 -3.00 -13.70
N VAL A 132 27.47 -2.19 -14.66
CA VAL A 132 28.90 -1.96 -14.94
C VAL A 132 29.62 -1.45 -13.70
N ASP A 133 29.03 -0.47 -13.04
CA ASP A 133 29.58 0.13 -11.84
C ASP A 133 29.68 -0.89 -10.68
N ARG A 134 28.69 -1.79 -10.50
CA ARG A 134 28.80 -2.92 -9.55
C ARG A 134 29.97 -3.83 -9.87
N ILE A 135 30.17 -4.19 -11.14
CA ILE A 135 31.28 -5.04 -11.57
C ILE A 135 32.60 -4.35 -11.23
N ASP A 136 32.76 -3.10 -11.65
CA ASP A 136 34.00 -2.33 -11.50
C ASP A 136 34.40 -2.15 -10.04
N THR A 137 33.42 -1.82 -9.18
CA THR A 137 33.70 -1.67 -7.75
C THR A 137 33.98 -2.99 -7.08
N THR A 138 33.23 -4.05 -7.41
CA THR A 138 33.50 -5.38 -6.83
C THR A 138 34.89 -5.88 -7.20
N SER A 139 35.28 -5.75 -8.47
CA SER A 139 36.60 -6.18 -8.92
C SER A 139 37.72 -5.33 -8.34
N THR A 140 37.53 -4.01 -8.26
CA THR A 140 38.56 -3.10 -7.74
C THR A 140 38.74 -3.30 -6.25
N VAL A 141 37.66 -3.35 -5.48
CA VAL A 141 37.69 -3.41 -4.01
C VAL A 141 38.13 -4.79 -3.51
N TRP A 142 37.63 -5.87 -4.12
CA TRP A 142 37.91 -7.23 -3.61
C TRP A 142 39.00 -7.98 -4.34
N MET A 143 39.12 -7.79 -5.66
CA MET A 143 40.10 -8.52 -6.44
C MET A 143 41.37 -7.70 -6.69
N GLY A 144 41.32 -6.37 -6.46
CA GLY A 144 42.40 -5.47 -6.82
C GLY A 144 42.63 -5.40 -8.34
N LEU A 145 41.59 -5.68 -9.13
CA LEU A 145 41.65 -5.78 -10.59
C LEU A 145 40.81 -4.68 -11.25
N THR A 146 41.34 -4.11 -12.32
CA THR A 146 40.67 -3.12 -13.17
C THR A 146 39.83 -3.77 -14.25
N VAL A 147 38.91 -4.66 -13.87
CA VAL A 147 38.04 -5.40 -14.80
C VAL A 147 37.23 -4.45 -15.69
N GLY A 148 36.90 -3.23 -15.22
CA GLY A 148 36.23 -2.20 -16.01
C GLY A 148 36.92 -1.84 -17.34
N CYS A 149 38.25 -2.00 -17.45
CA CYS A 149 38.95 -1.79 -18.73
C CYS A 149 38.54 -2.82 -19.79
N ALA A 150 38.11 -4.02 -19.37
CA ALA A 150 37.68 -5.08 -20.28
C ALA A 150 36.30 -4.82 -20.91
N ARG A 151 35.59 -3.74 -20.52
CA ARG A 151 34.27 -3.38 -21.03
C ARG A 151 34.26 -3.23 -22.56
N CYS A 152 35.24 -2.50 -23.11
CA CYS A 152 35.26 -2.10 -24.52
C CYS A 152 36.20 -2.95 -25.38
N HIS A 153 37.19 -3.59 -24.79
CA HIS A 153 38.22 -4.40 -25.45
C HIS A 153 38.83 -5.38 -24.43
N ASP A 154 39.60 -6.38 -24.87
CA ASP A 154 40.35 -7.23 -23.93
C ASP A 154 41.29 -6.37 -23.07
N HIS A 155 41.40 -6.69 -21.79
CA HIS A 155 42.18 -5.91 -20.83
C HIS A 155 43.64 -5.77 -21.28
N LYS A 156 44.21 -4.56 -21.14
CA LYS A 156 45.51 -4.21 -21.74
C LYS A 156 46.68 -5.01 -21.18
N TYR A 157 46.66 -5.32 -19.89
CA TYR A 157 47.79 -5.94 -19.18
C TYR A 157 47.42 -7.30 -18.56
N ASP A 158 46.30 -7.37 -17.85
CA ASP A 158 45.77 -8.63 -17.30
C ASP A 158 45.11 -9.54 -18.35
N PRO A 159 45.15 -10.87 -18.16
CA PRO A 159 44.55 -11.85 -19.07
C PRO A 159 43.03 -11.95 -18.88
N LEU A 160 42.33 -10.82 -19.03
CA LEU A 160 40.88 -10.70 -18.93
C LEU A 160 40.32 -10.27 -20.28
N SER A 161 39.51 -11.13 -20.89
CA SER A 161 38.85 -10.83 -22.16
C SER A 161 37.61 -9.96 -21.97
N GLN A 162 37.21 -9.24 -23.02
CA GLN A 162 35.93 -8.55 -23.07
C GLN A 162 34.77 -9.53 -22.87
N LYS A 163 34.92 -10.76 -23.37
CA LYS A 163 33.91 -11.80 -23.18
C LYS A 163 33.69 -12.10 -21.70
N GLU A 164 34.75 -12.20 -20.91
CA GLU A 164 34.66 -12.45 -19.46
C GLU A 164 34.03 -11.26 -18.72
N PHE A 165 34.28 -10.03 -19.15
CA PHE A 165 33.57 -8.86 -18.64
C PHE A 165 32.05 -9.01 -18.79
N TYR A 166 31.58 -9.40 -19.97
CA TYR A 166 30.14 -9.58 -20.20
C TYR A 166 29.57 -10.85 -19.55
N GLN A 167 30.40 -11.85 -19.23
CA GLN A 167 29.99 -12.97 -18.38
C GLN A 167 29.78 -12.53 -16.92
N LEU A 168 30.65 -11.67 -16.39
CA LEU A 168 30.44 -11.03 -15.08
C LEU A 168 29.21 -10.11 -15.11
N PHE A 169 29.00 -9.38 -16.21
CA PHE A 169 27.79 -8.58 -16.39
C PHE A 169 26.53 -9.43 -16.26
N ALA A 170 26.49 -10.58 -16.92
CA ALA A 170 25.35 -11.50 -16.83
C ALA A 170 25.11 -11.98 -15.38
N PHE A 171 26.17 -12.16 -14.58
CA PHE A 171 26.08 -12.55 -13.18
C PHE A 171 25.44 -11.46 -12.30
N PHE A 172 25.85 -10.20 -12.45
CA PHE A 172 25.32 -9.06 -11.67
C PHE A 172 23.99 -8.49 -12.20
N ASN A 173 23.56 -8.92 -13.39
CA ASN A 173 22.30 -8.51 -14.01
C ASN A 173 21.10 -9.32 -13.49
N ASN A 174 20.90 -9.35 -12.18
CA ASN A 174 19.84 -10.11 -11.51
C ASN A 174 18.97 -9.28 -10.55
N THR A 175 19.31 -7.99 -10.35
CA THR A 175 18.53 -7.08 -9.50
C THR A 175 17.38 -6.46 -10.28
N PRO A 176 16.14 -6.42 -9.73
CA PRO A 176 14.98 -5.80 -10.38
C PRO A 176 15.03 -4.26 -10.28
N GLU A 177 16.12 -3.67 -10.75
CA GLU A 177 16.35 -2.23 -10.77
C GLU A 177 16.10 -1.66 -12.17
N THR A 178 15.67 -0.41 -12.21
CA THR A 178 15.42 0.38 -13.42
C THR A 178 16.39 1.54 -13.48
N GLY A 179 16.68 2.07 -14.67
CA GLY A 179 17.54 3.25 -14.80
C GLY A 179 16.93 4.46 -14.12
N ASN A 180 15.71 4.85 -14.50
CA ASN A 180 14.98 5.87 -13.76
C ASN A 180 14.34 5.24 -12.51
N THR A 181 14.64 5.77 -11.33
CA THR A 181 14.07 5.25 -10.07
C THR A 181 12.59 5.60 -9.90
N GLY A 182 12.11 6.63 -10.60
CA GLY A 182 10.73 7.10 -10.62
C GLY A 182 10.22 7.73 -9.33
N THR A 183 11.00 7.68 -8.25
CA THR A 183 10.66 8.20 -6.92
C THR A 183 11.89 8.76 -6.23
N VAL A 184 11.68 9.79 -5.40
CA VAL A 184 12.71 10.31 -4.49
C VAL A 184 13.09 9.24 -3.47
N GLY A 185 14.37 9.17 -3.11
CA GLY A 185 14.92 8.22 -2.14
C GLY A 185 15.54 6.97 -2.77
N ASN A 186 15.60 5.88 -2.01
CA ASN A 186 16.27 4.65 -2.45
C ASN A 186 15.57 3.97 -3.63
N ALA A 187 16.36 3.48 -4.58
CA ALA A 187 15.87 2.66 -5.70
C ALA A 187 15.41 1.27 -5.24
N LYS A 188 14.43 0.68 -5.93
CA LYS A 188 13.96 -0.70 -5.64
C LYS A 188 15.04 -1.75 -5.95
N PRO A 189 15.10 -2.87 -5.20
CA PRO A 189 14.28 -3.21 -4.04
C PRO A 189 14.66 -2.38 -2.79
N ILE A 190 13.67 -2.11 -1.94
CA ILE A 190 13.81 -1.33 -0.69
C ILE A 190 13.63 -2.28 0.50
N LEU A 191 14.58 -2.26 1.43
CA LEU A 191 14.48 -2.97 2.70
C LEU A 191 13.87 -2.04 3.76
N LYS A 192 12.73 -2.42 4.34
CA LYS A 192 12.14 -1.69 5.47
C LYS A 192 12.81 -2.14 6.76
N ILE A 193 13.37 -1.19 7.49
CA ILE A 193 14.03 -1.41 8.78
C ILE A 193 13.21 -0.71 9.87
N PRO A 194 12.17 -1.35 10.42
CA PRO A 194 11.40 -0.75 11.50
C PRO A 194 12.25 -0.69 12.77
N SER A 195 12.14 0.40 13.52
CA SER A 195 12.73 0.48 14.85
C SER A 195 12.03 -0.46 15.83
N GLN A 196 12.69 -0.84 16.91
CA GLN A 196 12.07 -1.64 17.97
C GLN A 196 10.85 -0.93 18.58
N GLU A 197 10.91 0.39 18.69
CA GLU A 197 9.77 1.21 19.12
C GLU A 197 8.61 1.12 18.13
N TYR A 198 8.90 1.18 16.82
CA TYR A 198 7.89 1.01 15.78
C TYR A 198 7.23 -0.37 15.87
N LEU A 199 8.01 -1.44 16.00
CA LEU A 199 7.50 -2.81 16.10
C LEU A 199 6.62 -2.98 17.35
N ALA A 200 7.05 -2.46 18.50
CA ALA A 200 6.27 -2.49 19.73
C ALA A 200 4.95 -1.73 19.57
N ARG A 201 4.99 -0.56 18.94
CA ARG A 201 3.79 0.25 18.67
C ARG A 201 2.86 -0.43 17.67
N GLU A 202 3.39 -1.04 16.62
CA GLU A 202 2.62 -1.79 15.63
C GLU A 202 1.89 -2.95 16.29
N GLN A 203 2.58 -3.73 17.14
CA GLN A 203 1.95 -4.83 17.87
C GLN A 203 0.84 -4.33 18.80
N GLN A 204 1.09 -3.26 19.55
CA GLN A 204 0.08 -2.64 20.41
C GLN A 204 -1.17 -2.22 19.61
N LEU A 205 -0.99 -1.60 18.44
CA LEU A 205 -2.10 -1.17 17.59
C LEU A 205 -2.87 -2.37 17.01
N LYS A 206 -2.20 -3.47 16.67
CA LYS A 206 -2.85 -4.71 16.23
C LYS A 206 -3.72 -5.31 17.33
N ASP A 207 -3.24 -5.32 18.57
CA ASP A 207 -3.98 -5.84 19.72
C ASP A 207 -5.20 -4.96 20.06
N GLU A 208 -5.04 -3.64 19.95
CA GLU A 208 -6.14 -2.67 20.13
C GLU A 208 -7.19 -2.82 19.02
N LEU A 209 -6.76 -2.95 17.76
CA LEU A 209 -7.67 -3.16 16.63
C LEU A 209 -8.49 -4.44 16.79
N ALA A 210 -7.85 -5.56 17.13
CA ALA A 210 -8.54 -6.83 17.36
C ALA A 210 -9.59 -6.71 18.49
N THR A 211 -9.28 -5.94 19.53
CA THR A 211 -10.22 -5.66 20.62
C THR A 211 -11.41 -4.84 20.16
N LEU A 212 -11.17 -3.76 19.40
CA LEU A 212 -12.23 -2.89 18.88
C LEU A 212 -13.10 -3.61 17.86
N GLU A 213 -12.54 -4.44 16.99
CA GLU A 213 -13.29 -5.26 16.03
C GLU A 213 -14.26 -6.22 16.74
N LYS A 214 -13.80 -6.87 17.83
CA LYS A 214 -14.66 -7.72 18.64
C LYS A 214 -15.79 -6.94 19.30
N GLN A 215 -15.51 -5.75 19.83
CA GLN A 215 -16.54 -4.88 20.41
C GLN A 215 -17.55 -4.41 19.36
N HIS A 216 -17.08 -4.07 18.15
CA HIS A 216 -17.92 -3.68 17.04
C HIS A 216 -18.89 -4.82 16.67
N GLN A 217 -18.37 -6.04 16.48
CA GLN A 217 -19.20 -7.21 16.16
C GLN A 217 -20.25 -7.49 17.25
N GLN A 218 -19.88 -7.37 18.53
CA GLN A 218 -20.82 -7.54 19.64
C GLN A 218 -21.93 -6.47 19.62
N ARG A 219 -21.58 -5.21 19.42
CA ARG A 219 -22.54 -4.11 19.32
C ARG A 219 -23.45 -4.26 18.11
N GLU A 220 -22.92 -4.69 16.98
CA GLU A 220 -23.71 -4.93 15.77
C GLU A 220 -24.73 -6.05 15.98
N ALA A 221 -24.34 -7.14 16.66
CA ALA A 221 -25.25 -8.22 17.00
C ALA A 221 -26.36 -7.76 17.97
N GLN A 222 -26.01 -6.97 18.99
CA GLN A 222 -26.98 -6.38 19.92
C GLN A 222 -27.94 -5.42 19.21
N LEU A 223 -27.42 -4.56 18.34
CA LEU A 223 -28.22 -3.62 17.56
C LEU A 223 -29.22 -4.35 16.67
N LYS A 224 -28.81 -5.41 15.96
CA LYS A 224 -29.72 -6.22 15.13
C LYS A 224 -30.85 -6.84 15.96
N ALA A 225 -30.54 -7.34 17.16
CA ALA A 225 -31.56 -7.89 18.05
C ALA A 225 -32.55 -6.82 18.55
N GLN A 226 -32.04 -5.66 18.96
CA GLN A 226 -32.86 -4.53 19.42
C GLN A 226 -33.71 -3.95 18.28
N LEU A 227 -33.15 -3.82 17.08
CA LEU A 227 -33.86 -3.34 15.90
C LEU A 227 -35.06 -4.24 15.60
N LYS A 228 -34.88 -5.56 15.60
CA LYS A 228 -35.97 -6.51 15.37
C LYS A 228 -37.09 -6.39 16.42
N GLN A 229 -36.74 -6.18 17.69
CA GLN A 229 -37.73 -5.96 18.75
C GLN A 229 -38.49 -4.65 18.56
N TRP A 230 -37.78 -3.57 18.22
CA TRP A 230 -38.38 -2.28 17.93
C TRP A 230 -39.30 -2.32 16.71
N GLU A 231 -38.87 -2.93 15.60
CA GLU A 231 -39.68 -3.14 14.40
C GLU A 231 -41.00 -3.83 14.72
N GLN A 232 -40.97 -4.89 15.55
CA GLN A 232 -42.19 -5.58 15.97
C GLN A 232 -43.11 -4.66 16.79
N SER A 233 -42.58 -3.91 17.76
CA SER A 233 -43.40 -2.99 18.56
C SER A 233 -44.07 -1.90 17.71
N VAL A 234 -43.38 -1.41 16.69
CA VAL A 234 -43.94 -0.40 15.78
C VAL A 234 -45.05 -1.01 14.92
N LEU A 235 -44.86 -2.23 14.39
CA LEU A 235 -45.89 -2.91 13.61
C LEU A 235 -47.17 -3.16 14.42
N ASP A 236 -47.04 -3.51 15.71
CA ASP A 236 -48.18 -3.76 16.59
C ASP A 236 -48.97 -2.46 16.92
N GLU A 237 -48.31 -1.31 16.94
CA GLU A 237 -48.91 0.01 17.21
C GLU A 237 -49.48 0.70 15.95
N LEU A 238 -49.07 0.26 14.76
CA LEU A 238 -49.51 0.87 13.50
C LEU A 238 -50.97 0.50 13.20
N SER A 239 -51.85 1.49 13.26
CA SER A 239 -53.21 1.34 12.77
C SER A 239 -53.23 1.19 11.24
N PRO A 240 -54.08 0.31 10.68
CA PRO A 240 -54.24 0.24 9.23
C PRO A 240 -54.67 1.60 8.68
N PRO A 241 -54.15 2.02 7.51
CA PRO A 241 -54.54 3.28 6.90
C PRO A 241 -56.04 3.28 6.60
N THR A 242 -56.72 4.39 6.89
CA THR A 242 -58.17 4.54 6.65
C THR A 242 -58.46 4.47 5.14
N SER A 243 -59.31 3.52 4.74
CA SER A 243 -59.70 3.32 3.33
C SER A 243 -60.94 4.12 2.88
N ASP A 244 -61.66 4.72 3.83
CA ASP A 244 -63.04 5.21 3.62
C ASP A 244 -63.17 6.42 2.68
N GLN A 245 -62.05 7.05 2.31
CA GLN A 245 -62.00 8.20 1.39
C GLN A 245 -61.06 7.98 0.21
N LEU A 246 -60.58 6.75 -0.02
CA LEU A 246 -59.70 6.46 -1.14
C LEU A 246 -60.49 6.49 -2.45
N VAL A 247 -60.10 7.40 -3.34
CA VAL A 247 -60.65 7.49 -4.70
C VAL A 247 -60.30 6.25 -5.52
N ILE A 248 -59.12 5.69 -5.28
CA ILE A 248 -58.62 4.44 -5.85
C ILE A 248 -57.92 3.69 -4.72
N HIS A 249 -58.32 2.43 -4.50
CA HIS A 249 -57.65 1.53 -3.57
C HIS A 249 -57.42 0.20 -4.26
N GLU A 250 -56.15 -0.07 -4.58
CA GLU A 250 -55.73 -1.24 -5.36
C GLU A 250 -54.76 -2.05 -4.50
N PRO A 251 -55.28 -2.89 -3.58
CA PRO A 251 -54.43 -3.73 -2.75
C PRO A 251 -53.69 -4.74 -3.63
N LEU A 252 -52.40 -4.91 -3.34
CA LEU A 252 -51.53 -5.82 -4.11
C LEU A 252 -51.56 -7.25 -3.57
N ASP A 253 -52.41 -7.53 -2.59
CA ASP A 253 -52.50 -8.82 -1.90
C ASP A 253 -53.11 -9.92 -2.77
N GLU A 254 -53.98 -9.54 -3.70
CA GLU A 254 -54.78 -10.46 -4.53
C GLU A 254 -54.77 -10.05 -6.02
N ILE A 255 -53.59 -9.73 -6.57
CA ILE A 255 -53.46 -9.27 -7.96
C ILE A 255 -54.04 -10.28 -8.97
N THR A 256 -53.99 -11.58 -8.68
CA THR A 256 -54.48 -12.64 -9.58
C THR A 256 -56.00 -12.74 -9.65
N SER A 257 -56.73 -12.23 -8.66
CA SER A 257 -58.20 -12.17 -8.63
C SER A 257 -58.74 -10.74 -8.80
N SER A 258 -57.85 -9.74 -8.89
CA SER A 258 -58.22 -8.35 -9.08
C SER A 258 -58.91 -8.15 -10.43
N LYS A 259 -60.07 -7.47 -10.40
CA LYS A 259 -60.79 -7.05 -11.61
C LYS A 259 -60.32 -5.67 -12.11
N SER A 260 -59.62 -4.92 -11.26
CA SER A 260 -59.21 -3.54 -11.49
C SER A 260 -57.75 -3.41 -11.90
N LEU A 261 -56.90 -4.40 -11.63
CA LEU A 261 -55.50 -4.43 -12.08
C LEU A 261 -55.26 -5.54 -13.10
N THR A 262 -54.59 -5.21 -14.19
CA THR A 262 -54.15 -6.17 -15.22
C THR A 262 -52.63 -6.21 -15.27
N PRO A 263 -51.99 -7.37 -15.02
CA PRO A 263 -50.55 -7.48 -15.17
C PRO A 263 -50.15 -7.54 -16.65
N ALA A 264 -49.21 -6.68 -17.03
CA ALA A 264 -48.47 -6.78 -18.28
C ALA A 264 -47.04 -7.22 -17.94
N GLY A 265 -46.74 -8.51 -18.20
CA GLY A 265 -45.49 -9.15 -17.81
C GLY A 265 -45.64 -10.09 -16.60
N SER A 266 -44.52 -10.54 -16.05
CA SER A 266 -44.50 -11.47 -14.90
C SER A 266 -44.37 -10.69 -13.59
N VAL A 267 -45.45 -10.62 -12.81
CA VAL A 267 -45.45 -10.02 -11.47
C VAL A 267 -45.43 -11.13 -10.42
N GLU A 268 -44.42 -11.12 -9.55
CA GLU A 268 -44.28 -12.08 -8.45
C GLU A 268 -44.92 -11.51 -7.18
N ILE A 269 -45.65 -12.32 -6.42
CA ILE A 269 -46.19 -11.92 -5.12
C ILE A 269 -45.25 -12.40 -4.02
N THR A 270 -44.80 -11.48 -3.18
CA THR A 270 -43.88 -11.73 -2.05
C THR A 270 -44.47 -11.19 -0.74
N PRO A 271 -44.01 -11.63 0.43
CA PRO A 271 -44.39 -11.01 1.70
C PRO A 271 -44.15 -9.50 1.68
N GLY A 272 -45.18 -8.72 2.02
CA GLY A 272 -45.17 -7.25 1.99
C GLY A 272 -45.10 -6.63 3.38
N PHE A 273 -45.15 -5.29 3.46
CA PHE A 273 -45.13 -4.58 4.75
C PHE A 273 -46.42 -4.79 5.55
N VAL A 274 -47.58 -4.91 4.88
CA VAL A 274 -48.89 -5.12 5.53
C VAL A 274 -49.34 -6.57 5.40
N VAL A 275 -49.45 -7.11 4.18
CA VAL A 275 -49.79 -8.52 3.93
C VAL A 275 -48.88 -9.08 2.84
N SER A 276 -49.10 -8.72 1.58
CA SER A 276 -48.25 -9.10 0.45
C SER A 276 -47.85 -7.87 -0.38
N ALA A 277 -46.87 -8.05 -1.25
CA ALA A 277 -46.36 -7.02 -2.15
C ALA A 277 -46.12 -7.60 -3.53
N ALA A 278 -46.31 -6.77 -4.55
CA ALA A 278 -45.91 -7.07 -5.92
C ALA A 278 -44.42 -6.78 -6.10
N LYS A 279 -43.67 -7.78 -6.54
CA LYS A 279 -42.26 -7.66 -6.92
C LYS A 279 -42.15 -7.58 -8.43
N PHE A 280 -41.48 -6.53 -8.88
CA PHE A 280 -41.27 -6.22 -10.30
C PHE A 280 -39.81 -6.46 -10.67
N ASP A 281 -39.59 -7.01 -11.87
CA ASP A 281 -38.26 -7.28 -12.43
C ASP A 281 -37.70 -6.13 -13.29
N GLY A 282 -38.45 -5.03 -13.41
CA GLY A 282 -38.12 -3.88 -14.25
C GLY A 282 -38.70 -3.94 -15.66
N THR A 283 -39.36 -5.04 -16.04
CA THR A 283 -40.04 -5.22 -17.34
C THR A 283 -41.55 -5.37 -17.20
N ALA A 284 -42.03 -5.83 -16.03
CA ALA A 284 -43.45 -5.96 -15.74
C ALA A 284 -44.07 -4.64 -15.21
N LEU A 285 -45.36 -4.44 -15.48
CA LEU A 285 -46.18 -3.36 -14.93
C LEU A 285 -47.60 -3.84 -14.61
N LEU A 286 -48.33 -3.09 -13.78
CA LEU A 286 -49.75 -3.30 -13.50
C LEU A 286 -50.55 -2.14 -14.08
N GLU A 287 -51.49 -2.44 -14.98
CA GLU A 287 -52.40 -1.44 -15.55
C GLU A 287 -53.70 -1.40 -14.74
N SER A 288 -54.11 -0.22 -14.28
CA SER A 288 -55.41 -0.04 -13.65
C SER A 288 -56.50 0.20 -14.70
N ASN A 289 -57.55 -0.63 -14.64
CA ASN A 289 -58.76 -0.51 -15.44
C ASN A 289 -59.79 0.44 -14.81
N THR A 290 -59.48 1.01 -13.63
CA THR A 290 -60.37 1.92 -12.93
C THR A 290 -60.49 3.23 -13.74
N PRO A 291 -61.70 3.60 -14.21
CA PRO A 291 -61.88 4.74 -15.11
C PRO A 291 -61.76 6.05 -14.34
N PHE A 292 -60.53 6.48 -14.07
CA PHE A 292 -60.26 7.72 -13.37
C PHE A 292 -59.07 8.46 -13.99
N ARG A 293 -59.24 9.77 -14.23
CA ARG A 293 -58.19 10.64 -14.78
C ARG A 293 -57.85 11.73 -13.77
N PHE A 294 -56.63 11.69 -13.24
CA PHE A 294 -56.08 12.83 -12.54
C PHE A 294 -55.69 13.88 -13.59
N THR A 295 -56.28 15.05 -13.48
CA THR A 295 -55.90 16.21 -14.28
C THR A 295 -54.92 17.05 -13.48
N ARG A 296 -53.91 17.62 -14.16
CA ARG A 296 -52.81 18.39 -13.52
C ARG A 296 -53.27 19.56 -12.63
N ASP A 297 -54.50 20.02 -12.82
CA ASP A 297 -55.12 21.16 -12.16
C ASP A 297 -55.92 20.77 -10.89
N LYS A 298 -55.96 19.48 -10.56
CA LYS A 298 -56.60 18.97 -9.35
C LYS A 298 -55.57 18.44 -8.36
N PRO A 299 -55.63 18.84 -7.08
CA PRO A 299 -54.77 18.26 -6.06
C PRO A 299 -55.15 16.78 -5.87
N PHE A 300 -54.14 15.93 -5.73
CA PHE A 300 -54.31 14.53 -5.36
C PHE A 300 -53.19 14.10 -4.41
N THR A 301 -53.41 13.01 -3.68
CA THR A 301 -52.42 12.36 -2.83
C THR A 301 -52.28 10.92 -3.27
N LEU A 302 -51.04 10.44 -3.35
CA LEU A 302 -50.71 9.04 -3.59
C LEU A 302 -49.92 8.51 -2.40
N ALA A 303 -50.32 7.34 -1.89
CA ALA A 303 -49.63 6.63 -0.83
C ALA A 303 -49.34 5.20 -1.29
N ALA A 304 -48.10 4.74 -1.13
CA ALA A 304 -47.67 3.39 -1.47
C ALA A 304 -46.48 2.96 -0.60
N TRP A 305 -46.44 1.68 -0.24
CA TRP A 305 -45.27 1.04 0.35
C TRP A 305 -44.32 0.59 -0.76
N ILE A 306 -43.07 1.06 -0.73
CA ILE A 306 -42.10 0.84 -1.80
C ILE A 306 -40.79 0.34 -1.20
N ASN A 307 -40.29 -0.78 -1.70
CA ASN A 307 -38.97 -1.33 -1.34
C ASN A 307 -38.07 -1.39 -2.59
N PRO A 308 -37.19 -0.39 -2.83
CA PRO A 308 -36.32 -0.36 -4.00
C PRO A 308 -35.22 -1.43 -3.93
N ALA A 309 -35.19 -2.36 -4.88
CA ALA A 309 -34.17 -3.42 -4.94
C ALA A 309 -32.82 -2.95 -5.52
N SER A 310 -32.77 -1.78 -6.17
CA SER A 310 -31.54 -1.21 -6.75
C SER A 310 -31.55 0.33 -6.71
N SER A 311 -30.39 0.93 -6.99
CA SER A 311 -30.23 2.38 -7.13
C SER A 311 -30.56 2.92 -8.54
N GLY A 312 -30.98 2.04 -9.45
CA GLY A 312 -31.38 2.37 -10.82
C GLY A 312 -32.66 3.20 -10.89
N PRO A 313 -32.97 3.81 -12.05
CA PRO A 313 -34.21 4.54 -12.24
C PRO A 313 -35.41 3.58 -12.25
N VAL A 314 -36.42 3.84 -11.43
CA VAL A 314 -37.66 3.05 -11.37
C VAL A 314 -38.85 3.99 -11.50
N CYS A 315 -39.83 3.65 -12.35
CA CYS A 315 -41.12 4.32 -12.39
C CYS A 315 -42.09 3.60 -11.44
N LEU A 316 -42.67 4.33 -10.48
CA LEU A 316 -43.56 3.81 -9.45
C LEU A 316 -45.02 3.90 -9.87
N PHE A 317 -45.38 5.01 -10.51
CA PHE A 317 -46.73 5.30 -10.97
C PHE A 317 -46.64 6.21 -12.19
N SER A 318 -47.42 5.92 -13.22
CA SER A 318 -47.50 6.75 -14.41
C SER A 318 -48.92 6.82 -14.94
N GLN A 319 -49.35 8.01 -15.33
CA GLN A 319 -50.55 8.25 -16.10
C GLN A 319 -50.19 9.18 -17.26
N ASN A 320 -49.76 8.59 -18.38
CA ASN A 320 -49.30 9.31 -19.58
C ASN A 320 -50.14 8.92 -20.80
N ASP A 321 -50.47 9.91 -21.65
CA ASP A 321 -51.14 9.68 -22.93
C ASP A 321 -50.12 9.39 -24.04
N ASN A 322 -49.96 8.09 -24.36
CA ASN A 322 -49.04 7.61 -25.40
C ASN A 322 -49.36 8.14 -26.80
N THR A 323 -50.58 8.64 -27.03
CA THR A 323 -51.00 9.19 -28.34
C THR A 323 -50.82 10.70 -28.43
N ASN A 324 -50.54 11.37 -27.32
CA ASN A 324 -50.44 12.82 -27.22
C ASN A 324 -49.17 13.24 -26.49
N HIS A 325 -48.01 12.94 -27.07
CA HIS A 325 -46.68 13.34 -26.58
C HIS A 325 -46.40 12.96 -25.09
N LEU A 326 -46.96 11.84 -24.61
CA LEU A 326 -46.84 11.38 -23.22
C LEU A 326 -47.40 12.38 -22.19
N ARG A 327 -48.30 13.27 -22.61
CA ARG A 327 -48.91 14.26 -21.71
C ARG A 327 -49.54 13.58 -20.51
N GLY A 328 -49.20 14.04 -19.31
CA GLY A 328 -49.52 13.32 -18.09
C GLY A 328 -48.55 13.59 -16.94
N PHE A 329 -48.38 12.59 -16.08
CA PHE A 329 -47.35 12.61 -15.04
C PHE A 329 -46.81 11.22 -14.75
N ASP A 330 -45.57 11.19 -14.26
CA ASP A 330 -44.96 10.00 -13.67
C ASP A 330 -44.24 10.33 -12.36
N ILE A 331 -44.21 9.34 -11.48
CA ILE A 331 -43.50 9.36 -10.20
C ILE A 331 -42.40 8.32 -10.31
N MET A 332 -41.16 8.75 -10.12
CA MET A 332 -39.97 7.91 -10.28
C MET A 332 -39.03 8.00 -9.07
N ILE A 333 -38.22 6.97 -8.88
CA ILE A 333 -37.02 7.02 -8.05
C ILE A 333 -35.81 7.08 -8.97
N ARG A 334 -34.92 8.07 -8.79
CA ARG A 334 -33.65 8.19 -9.52
C ARG A 334 -32.53 8.50 -8.53
N LYS A 335 -31.44 7.71 -8.56
CA LYS A 335 -30.30 7.86 -7.63
C LYS A 335 -30.73 7.91 -6.15
N GLY A 336 -31.72 7.07 -5.80
CA GLY A 336 -32.28 7.03 -4.44
C GLY A 336 -33.17 8.22 -4.05
N LYS A 337 -33.54 9.09 -4.99
CA LYS A 337 -34.41 10.25 -4.73
C LYS A 337 -35.73 10.14 -5.48
N LEU A 338 -36.83 10.52 -4.82
CA LEU A 338 -38.14 10.63 -5.44
C LEU A 338 -38.19 11.86 -6.37
N SER A 339 -38.71 11.68 -7.58
CA SER A 339 -38.90 12.72 -8.57
C SER A 339 -40.28 12.60 -9.20
N VAL A 340 -40.96 13.73 -9.42
CA VAL A 340 -42.24 13.80 -10.13
C VAL A 340 -42.01 14.52 -11.45
N HIS A 341 -42.38 13.91 -12.57
CA HIS A 341 -42.41 14.57 -13.86
C HIS A 341 -43.84 14.93 -14.24
N LEU A 342 -44.04 16.18 -14.65
CA LEU A 342 -45.29 16.68 -15.19
C LEU A 342 -45.08 16.99 -16.68
N ILE A 343 -45.63 16.15 -17.55
CA ILE A 343 -45.43 16.22 -19.01
C ILE A 343 -46.62 16.95 -19.62
N HIS A 344 -46.37 18.01 -20.39
CA HIS A 344 -47.39 18.96 -20.85
C HIS A 344 -47.44 19.14 -22.36
#